data_AF-A0A5Q4EMP5-F1
#
_entry.id   AF-A0A5Q4EMP5-F1
#
_cell.length_a   1.000
_cell.length_b   1.000
_cell.length_c   1.000
_cell.angle_alpha   90.00
_cell.angle_beta   90.00
_cell.angle_gamma   90.00
#
_symmetry.space_group_name_H-M   'P 1'
#
loop_
_entity.id
_entity.type
_entity.pdbx_description
1 polymer ?
#
loop_
_entity_poly.entity_id
_entity_poly.type
_entity_poly.pdbx_seq_one_letter_code
_entity_poly.pdbx_strand_id
1 'polypeptide(L)'
;MSRKDCSRLKKWLYPELAICASGEERLAALREADRPFEFFIALLVSFLLVVLVGLAALRLAALFLGWYPSDEAIDWLYRGGAILCLAMASAIHRVRVRKIIRDLLSPRGVMLCSSCGYDLMGLPPSAPSCPECGSPISKRFVA
;
A
#
# COMPACT_ATOMS: atom_id res chain seq x y z
N MET A 1 -15.21 -5.56 17.38
CA MET A 1 -15.29 -5.75 15.92
C MET A 1 -15.54 -7.23 15.64
N SER A 2 -16.65 -7.61 15.01
CA SER A 2 -17.01 -9.03 14.82
C SER A 2 -16.13 -9.68 13.74
N ARG A 3 -15.85 -10.99 13.85
CA ARG A 3 -15.08 -11.72 12.80
C ARG A 3 -15.69 -11.54 11.40
N LYS A 4 -17.01 -11.39 11.31
CA LYS A 4 -17.72 -11.15 10.04
C LYS A 4 -17.36 -9.79 9.41
N ASP A 5 -17.20 -8.75 10.22
CA ASP A 5 -16.89 -7.38 9.75
C ASP A 5 -15.48 -7.30 9.16
N CYS A 6 -14.51 -7.96 9.80
CA CYS A 6 -13.14 -8.03 9.29
C CYS A 6 -13.08 -8.71 7.90
N SER A 7 -13.93 -9.71 7.67
CA SER A 7 -13.99 -10.39 6.37
C SER A 7 -14.55 -9.51 5.25
N ARG A 8 -15.55 -8.66 5.55
CA ARG A 8 -16.12 -7.71 4.58
C ARG A 8 -15.13 -6.62 4.23
N LEU A 9 -14.45 -6.05 5.22
CA LEU A 9 -13.47 -4.99 5.01
C LEU A 9 -12.33 -5.47 4.11
N LYS A 10 -11.79 -6.67 4.37
CA LYS A 10 -10.72 -7.27 3.56
C LYS A 10 -11.13 -7.47 2.09
N LYS A 11 -12.37 -7.91 1.83
CA LYS A 11 -12.89 -8.06 0.46
C LYS A 11 -12.96 -6.72 -0.29
N TRP A 12 -13.34 -5.65 0.39
CA TRP A 12 -13.40 -4.32 -0.22
C TRP A 12 -12.01 -3.74 -0.49
N LEU A 13 -11.06 -3.98 0.42
CA LEU A 13 -9.67 -3.54 0.27
C LEU A 13 -8.93 -4.28 -0.87
N TYR A 14 -9.17 -5.58 -1.00
CA TYR A 14 -8.46 -6.48 -1.93
C TYR A 14 -9.46 -7.34 -2.73
N PRO A 15 -10.09 -6.78 -3.77
CA PRO A 15 -11.06 -7.50 -4.60
C PRO A 15 -10.46 -8.77 -5.26
N GLU A 16 -9.15 -8.78 -5.53
CA GLU A 16 -8.44 -9.90 -6.15
C GLU A 16 -8.51 -11.19 -5.31
N LEU A 17 -8.68 -11.08 -3.98
CA LEU A 17 -8.84 -12.23 -3.11
C LEU A 17 -10.14 -13.00 -3.38
N ALA A 18 -11.13 -12.38 -4.03
CA ALA A 18 -12.36 -13.07 -4.41
C ALA A 18 -12.10 -14.23 -5.39
N ILE A 19 -11.03 -14.14 -6.19
CA ILE A 19 -10.65 -15.12 -7.22
C ILE A 19 -9.98 -16.37 -6.61
N CYS A 20 -9.42 -16.27 -5.40
CA CYS A 20 -8.81 -17.43 -4.72
C CYS A 20 -9.86 -18.53 -4.47
N ALA A 21 -9.48 -19.79 -4.74
CA ALA A 21 -10.38 -20.93 -4.70
C ALA A 21 -10.83 -21.29 -3.28
N SER A 22 -9.94 -21.12 -2.29
CA SER A 22 -10.21 -21.49 -0.90
C SER A 22 -9.90 -20.36 0.10
N GLY A 23 -10.46 -20.46 1.31
CA GLY A 23 -10.15 -19.55 2.41
C GLY A 23 -8.71 -19.67 2.92
N GLU A 24 -8.15 -20.87 2.86
CA GLU A 24 -6.76 -21.14 3.27
C GLU A 24 -5.77 -20.46 2.33
N GLU A 25 -6.02 -20.52 1.01
CA GLU A 25 -5.22 -19.81 0.01
C GLU A 25 -5.22 -18.31 0.23
N ARG A 26 -6.38 -17.72 0.57
CA ARG A 26 -6.50 -16.29 0.88
C ARG A 26 -5.65 -15.92 2.09
N LEU A 27 -5.65 -16.74 3.13
CA LEU A 27 -4.86 -16.50 4.33
C LEU A 27 -3.36 -16.72 4.10
N ALA A 28 -2.98 -17.66 3.25
CA ALA A 28 -1.59 -17.88 2.86
C ALA A 28 -1.05 -16.69 2.05
N ALA A 29 -1.82 -16.22 1.05
CA ALA A 29 -1.44 -15.06 0.24
C ALA A 29 -1.32 -13.78 1.09
N LEU A 30 -2.23 -13.58 2.05
CA LEU A 30 -2.14 -12.46 2.99
C LEU A 30 -0.92 -12.55 3.90
N ARG A 31 -0.58 -13.74 4.43
CA ARG A 31 0.61 -13.93 5.27
C ARG A 31 1.91 -13.65 4.51
N GLU A 32 2.00 -14.10 3.26
CA GLU A 32 3.17 -13.83 2.43
C GLU A 32 3.29 -12.32 2.11
N ALA A 33 2.16 -11.65 1.89
CA ALA A 33 2.13 -10.22 1.64
C ALA A 33 2.43 -9.36 2.89
N ASP A 34 2.19 -9.87 4.09
CA ASP A 34 2.43 -9.17 5.37
C ASP A 34 3.91 -9.17 5.79
N ARG A 35 4.70 -10.15 5.32
CA ARG A 35 6.12 -10.29 5.69
C ARG A 35 6.99 -9.03 5.44
N PRO A 36 6.89 -8.32 4.30
CA PRO A 36 7.64 -7.08 4.08
C PRO A 36 7.05 -5.86 4.83
N PHE A 37 5.91 -6.01 5.51
CA PHE A 37 5.21 -4.89 6.15
C PHE A 37 5.91 -4.41 7.42
N GLU A 38 6.52 -5.30 8.19
CA GLU A 38 7.24 -4.93 9.43
C GLU A 38 8.38 -3.94 9.15
N PHE A 39 9.17 -4.20 8.11
CA PHE A 39 10.24 -3.30 7.69
C PHE A 39 9.69 -1.93 7.24
N PHE A 40 8.56 -1.94 6.53
CA PHE A 40 7.92 -0.71 6.08
C PHE A 40 7.35 0.11 7.25
N ILE A 41 6.74 -0.54 8.25
CA ILE A 41 6.29 0.11 9.48
C ILE A 41 7.49 0.72 10.21
N ALA A 42 8.58 -0.03 10.39
CA ALA A 42 9.77 0.46 11.07
C ALA A 42 10.34 1.71 10.38
N LEU A 43 10.38 1.70 9.03
CA LEU A 43 10.82 2.85 8.25
C LEU A 43 9.87 4.04 8.37
N LEU A 44 8.56 3.81 8.36
CA LEU A 44 7.54 4.85 8.55
C LEU A 44 7.64 5.50 9.93
N VAL A 45 7.77 4.68 10.99
CA VAL A 45 7.93 5.14 12.36
C VAL A 45 9.22 5.94 12.51
N SER A 46 10.32 5.47 11.91
CA SER A 46 11.60 6.19 11.90
C SER A 46 11.48 7.54 11.19
N PHE A 47 10.82 7.58 10.04
CA PHE A 47 10.58 8.81 9.30
C PHE A 47 9.71 9.80 10.10
N LEU A 48 8.61 9.34 10.69
CA LEU A 48 7.74 10.15 11.53
C LEU A 48 8.52 10.74 12.71
N LEU A 49 9.38 9.95 13.36
CA LEU A 49 10.23 10.42 14.44
C LEU A 49 11.17 11.55 13.99
N VAL A 50 11.82 11.40 12.84
CA VAL A 50 12.70 12.44 12.26
C VAL A 50 11.91 13.73 11.99
N VAL A 51 10.71 13.63 11.41
CA VAL A 51 9.84 14.78 11.17
C VAL A 51 9.46 15.48 12.49
N LEU A 52 9.06 14.72 13.51
CA LEU A 52 8.69 15.28 14.81
C LEU A 52 9.86 16.00 15.49
N VAL A 53 11.05 15.39 15.47
CA VAL A 53 12.28 16.00 16.00
C VAL A 53 12.65 17.26 15.22
N GLY A 54 12.55 17.24 13.89
CA GLY A 54 12.82 18.39 13.05
C GLY A 54 11.88 19.56 13.32
N LEU A 55 10.58 19.29 13.46
CA LEU A 55 9.58 20.31 13.82
C LEU A 55 9.82 20.87 15.24
N ALA A 56 10.22 20.02 16.19
CA ALA A 56 10.57 20.47 17.54
C ALA A 56 11.82 21.38 17.52
N ALA A 57 12.84 21.02 16.75
CA ALA A 57 14.04 21.84 16.57
C ALA A 57 13.72 23.18 15.89
N LEU A 58 12.86 23.18 14.86
CA LEU A 58 12.39 24.39 14.20
C LEU A 58 11.62 25.31 15.16
N ARG A 59 10.78 24.74 16.01
CA ARG A 59 10.06 25.47 17.06
C ARG A 59 11.03 26.13 18.04
N LEU A 60 12.04 25.40 18.50
CA LEU A 60 13.08 25.96 19.38
C LEU A 60 13.82 27.11 18.69
N ALA A 61 14.21 26.95 17.43
CA ALA A 61 14.89 27.99 16.66
C ALA A 61 14.01 29.24 16.47
N ALA A 62 12.72 29.07 16.20
CA ALA A 62 11.77 30.20 16.09
C ALA A 62 11.69 31.00 17.40
N LEU A 63 11.66 30.31 18.55
CA LEU A 63 11.68 30.94 19.87
C LEU A 63 12.98 31.74 20.09
N PHE A 64 14.15 31.19 19.69
CA PHE A 64 15.42 31.92 19.76
C PHE A 64 15.46 33.18 18.89
N LEU A 65 14.72 33.20 17.77
CA LEU A 65 14.63 34.34 16.86
C LEU A 65 13.55 35.36 17.28
N GLY A 66 12.84 35.13 18.39
CA GLY A 66 11.73 35.97 18.82
C GLY A 66 10.47 35.84 17.94
N TRP A 67 10.41 34.80 17.08
CA TRP A 67 9.23 34.49 16.31
C TRP A 67 8.34 33.54 17.11
N TYR A 68 7.14 33.99 17.44
CA TYR A 68 6.16 33.22 18.18
C TYR A 68 5.04 32.76 17.24
N PRO A 69 5.21 31.62 16.54
CA PRO A 69 4.08 31.01 15.83
C PRO A 69 2.95 30.70 16.82
N SER A 70 1.70 30.86 16.39
CA SER A 70 0.57 30.49 17.24
C SER A 70 0.60 28.99 17.51
N ASP A 71 0.31 28.59 18.75
CA ASP A 71 0.28 27.18 19.14
C ASP A 71 -0.69 26.37 18.26
N GLU A 72 -1.78 26.99 17.82
CA GLU A 72 -2.75 26.39 16.90
C GLU A 72 -2.13 26.03 15.55
N ALA A 73 -1.34 26.94 14.94
CA ALA A 73 -0.71 26.68 13.65
C ALA A 73 0.26 25.50 13.74
N ILE A 74 0.97 25.39 14.86
CA ILE A 74 1.90 24.30 15.12
C ILE A 74 1.15 22.97 15.30
N ASP A 75 0.06 22.94 16.06
CA ASP A 75 -0.75 21.72 16.25
C ASP A 75 -1.33 21.22 14.91
N TRP A 76 -1.82 22.13 14.06
CA TRP A 76 -2.29 21.79 12.71
C TRP A 76 -1.18 21.17 11.84
N LEU A 77 0.04 21.70 11.91
CA LEU A 77 1.19 21.14 11.17
C LEU A 77 1.50 19.72 11.62
N TYR A 78 1.54 19.47 12.93
CA TYR A 78 1.81 18.13 13.47
C TYR A 78 0.72 17.13 13.09
N ARG A 79 -0.55 17.48 13.30
CA ARG A 79 -1.69 16.60 12.99
C ARG A 79 -1.82 16.36 11.50
N GLY A 80 -1.72 17.41 10.69
CA GLY A 80 -1.76 17.31 9.23
C GLY A 80 -0.65 16.43 8.69
N GLY A 81 0.59 16.63 9.16
CA GLY A 81 1.73 15.81 8.80
C GLY A 81 1.55 14.33 9.16
N ALA A 82 1.08 14.03 10.37
CA ALA A 82 0.83 12.67 10.82
C ALA A 82 -0.27 11.97 9.99
N ILE A 83 -1.39 12.65 9.72
CA ILE A 83 -2.48 12.12 8.89
C ILE A 83 -2.00 11.84 7.47
N LEU A 84 -1.26 12.78 6.86
CA LEU A 84 -0.73 12.61 5.52
C LEU A 84 0.25 11.43 5.43
N CYS A 85 1.14 11.28 6.42
CA CYS A 85 2.06 10.14 6.50
C CYS A 85 1.31 8.81 6.59
N LEU A 86 0.28 8.72 7.44
CA LEU A 86 -0.53 7.51 7.58
C LEU A 86 -1.30 7.19 6.29
N ALA A 87 -1.86 8.20 5.63
CA ALA A 87 -2.57 8.04 4.37
C ALA A 87 -1.65 7.54 3.26
N MET A 88 -0.46 8.13 3.11
CA MET A 88 0.56 7.70 2.16
C MET A 88 1.04 6.28 2.45
N ALA A 89 1.32 5.95 3.71
CA ALA A 89 1.72 4.62 4.13
C ALA A 89 0.66 3.57 3.78
N SER A 90 -0.60 3.87 4.07
CA SER A 90 -1.75 3.02 3.74
C SER A 90 -1.90 2.83 2.23
N ALA A 91 -1.74 3.88 1.44
CA ALA A 91 -1.80 3.82 -0.01
C ALA A 91 -0.67 2.96 -0.61
N ILE A 92 0.57 3.19 -0.17
CA ILE A 92 1.74 2.42 -0.60
C ILE A 92 1.57 0.95 -0.20
N HIS A 93 1.18 0.69 1.04
CA HIS A 93 0.92 -0.66 1.53
C HIS A 93 -0.14 -1.36 0.67
N ARG A 94 -1.26 -0.70 0.39
CA ARG A 94 -2.33 -1.24 -0.46
C ARG A 94 -1.84 -1.59 -1.86
N VAL A 95 -1.06 -0.72 -2.50
CA VAL A 95 -0.49 -0.96 -3.83
C VAL A 95 0.47 -2.17 -3.81
N ARG A 96 1.35 -2.24 -2.80
CA ARG A 96 2.32 -3.34 -2.67
C ARG A 96 1.63 -4.68 -2.42
N VAL A 97 0.70 -4.74 -1.47
CA VAL A 97 -0.05 -5.97 -1.16
C VAL A 97 -0.83 -6.46 -2.38
N ARG A 98 -1.51 -5.56 -3.10
CA ARG A 98 -2.22 -5.95 -4.34
C ARG A 98 -1.28 -6.52 -5.39
N LYS A 99 -0.11 -5.91 -5.58
CA LYS A 99 0.91 -6.43 -6.49
C LYS A 99 1.35 -7.85 -6.11
N ILE A 100 1.68 -8.08 -4.84
CA ILE A 100 2.08 -9.40 -4.32
C ILE A 100 0.97 -10.43 -4.55
N ILE A 101 -0.28 -10.10 -4.20
CA ILE A 101 -1.42 -11.00 -4.41
C ILE A 101 -1.55 -11.39 -5.89
N ARG A 102 -1.45 -10.44 -6.82
CA ARG A 102 -1.54 -10.71 -8.26
C ARG A 102 -0.37 -11.58 -8.74
N ASP A 103 0.83 -11.33 -8.23
CA ASP A 103 2.01 -12.13 -8.55
C ASP A 103 1.90 -13.57 -8.05
N LEU A 104 1.25 -13.80 -6.90
CA LEU A 104 0.96 -15.12 -6.34
C LEU A 104 -0.16 -15.86 -7.09
N LEU A 105 -1.10 -15.13 -7.70
CA LEU A 105 -2.19 -15.70 -8.50
C LEU A 105 -1.75 -16.10 -9.91
N SER A 106 -0.76 -15.40 -10.47
CA SER A 106 -0.19 -15.67 -11.80
C SER A 106 0.20 -17.14 -12.05
N PRO A 107 0.95 -17.85 -11.18
CA PRO A 107 1.28 -19.26 -11.40
C PRO A 107 0.07 -20.21 -11.33
N ARG A 108 -1.10 -19.74 -10.89
CA ARG A 108 -2.34 -20.52 -10.83
C ARG A 108 -3.22 -20.33 -12.07
N GLY A 109 -2.68 -19.73 -13.13
CA GLY A 109 -3.41 -19.45 -14.37
C GLY A 109 -4.30 -18.20 -14.33
N VAL A 110 -4.28 -17.44 -13.23
CA VAL A 110 -5.03 -16.18 -13.12
C VAL A 110 -4.14 -15.05 -13.63
N MET A 111 -4.41 -14.58 -14.85
CA MET A 111 -3.59 -13.57 -15.52
C MET A 111 -4.09 -12.16 -15.20
N LEU A 112 -3.57 -11.52 -14.15
CA LEU A 112 -3.88 -10.13 -13.82
C LEU A 112 -2.69 -9.21 -14.09
N CYS A 113 -2.94 -8.00 -14.58
CA CYS A 113 -1.91 -6.97 -14.69
C CYS A 113 -1.37 -6.62 -13.29
N SER A 114 -0.05 -6.76 -13.07
CA SER A 114 0.57 -6.46 -11.78
C SER A 114 0.40 -5.00 -11.34
N SER A 115 0.28 -4.05 -12.28
CA SER A 115 0.07 -2.62 -12.03
C SER A 115 -1.39 -2.27 -11.68
N CYS A 116 -2.33 -2.44 -12.62
CA CYS A 116 -3.71 -2.00 -12.42
C CYS A 116 -4.66 -3.10 -11.92
N GLY A 117 -4.35 -4.37 -12.17
CA GLY A 117 -5.23 -5.51 -11.83
C GLY A 117 -6.24 -5.88 -12.92
N TYR A 118 -6.09 -5.33 -14.13
CA TYR A 118 -6.91 -5.72 -15.29
C TYR A 118 -6.73 -7.21 -15.62
N ASP A 119 -7.82 -7.87 -16.02
CA ASP A 119 -7.81 -9.27 -16.43
C ASP A 119 -7.19 -9.40 -17.83
N LEU A 120 -6.06 -10.09 -17.90
CA LEU A 120 -5.30 -10.33 -19.11
C LEU A 120 -5.73 -11.62 -19.82
N MET A 121 -6.71 -12.35 -19.30
CA MET A 121 -7.27 -13.52 -19.96
C MET A 121 -7.84 -13.15 -21.34
N GLY A 122 -7.43 -13.90 -22.37
CA GLY A 122 -7.86 -13.67 -23.75
C GLY A 122 -7.03 -12.65 -24.53
N LEU A 123 -6.04 -11.98 -23.91
CA LEU A 123 -5.07 -11.22 -24.69
C LEU A 123 -4.11 -12.14 -25.44
N PRO A 124 -3.66 -11.74 -26.65
CA PRO A 124 -2.66 -12.51 -27.38
C PRO A 124 -1.35 -12.56 -26.56
N PRO A 125 -0.63 -13.69 -26.55
CA PRO A 125 0.61 -13.85 -25.79
C PRO A 125 1.73 -12.89 -26.23
N SER A 126 1.59 -12.27 -27.40
CA SER A 126 2.47 -11.24 -27.95
C SER A 126 2.11 -9.81 -27.54
N ALA A 127 1.05 -9.58 -26.75
CA ALA A 127 0.66 -8.26 -26.30
C ALA A 127 1.80 -7.60 -25.48
N PRO A 128 2.34 -6.45 -25.90
CA PRO A 128 3.48 -5.84 -25.23
C PRO A 128 3.10 -5.11 -23.94
N SER A 129 1.87 -4.62 -23.84
CA SER A 129 1.40 -3.75 -22.77
C SER A 129 -0.06 -4.04 -22.37
N CYS A 130 -0.40 -3.66 -21.14
CA CYS A 130 -1.77 -3.71 -20.63
C CYS A 130 -2.65 -2.65 -21.31
N PRO A 131 -3.85 -3.00 -21.81
CA PRO A 131 -4.73 -2.05 -22.50
C PRO A 131 -5.31 -0.96 -21.59
N GLU A 132 -5.41 -1.21 -20.28
CA GLU A 132 -5.94 -0.24 -19.32
C GLU A 132 -4.90 0.80 -18.86
N CYS A 133 -3.70 0.34 -18.49
CA CYS A 133 -2.71 1.20 -17.83
C CYS A 133 -1.42 1.40 -18.63
N GLY A 134 -1.28 0.78 -19.80
CA GLY A 134 -0.08 0.84 -20.65
C GLY A 134 1.18 0.19 -20.06
N SER A 135 1.11 -0.36 -18.83
CA SER A 135 2.27 -1.03 -18.22
C SER A 135 2.71 -2.25 -19.03
N PRO A 136 4.02 -2.52 -19.14
CA PRO A 136 4.52 -3.69 -19.85
C PRO A 136 4.08 -4.99 -19.16
N ILE A 137 3.72 -5.99 -19.95
CA ILE A 137 3.36 -7.32 -19.44
C ILE A 137 4.65 -8.09 -19.18
N SER A 138 5.09 -8.11 -17.91
CA SER A 138 6.42 -8.62 -17.51
C SER A 138 6.55 -10.15 -17.53
N LYS A 139 5.44 -10.89 -17.59
CA LYS A 139 5.45 -12.35 -17.65
C LYS A 139 4.96 -12.79 -19.01
N ARG A 140 5.88 -13.29 -19.85
CA ARG A 140 5.53 -14.00 -21.09
C ARG A 140 4.92 -15.35 -20.70
N PHE A 141 3.71 -15.59 -21.18
CA PHE A 141 3.00 -16.83 -20.93
C PHE A 141 3.59 -17.93 -21.81
N VAL A 142 4.00 -19.03 -21.18
CA VAL A 142 4.22 -20.29 -21.90
C VAL A 142 2.88 -21.01 -21.80
N ALA A 143 2.21 -21.13 -22.94
CA ALA A 143 0.94 -21.85 -23.07
C ALA A 143 1.13 -23.35 -22.84
#